data_AF-R1FAR2-F1
#
_entry.id   AF-R1FAR2-F1
#
_cell.length_a   1.000
_cell.length_b   1.000
_cell.length_c   1.000
_cell.angle_alpha   90.00
_cell.angle_beta   90.00
_cell.angle_gamma   90.00
#
_symmetry.space_group_name_H-M   'P 1'
#
loop_
_entity.id
_entity.type
_entity.pdbx_description
1 polymer ?
#
loop_
_entity_poly.entity_id
_entity_poly.type
_entity_poly.pdbx_seq_one_letter_code
_entity_poly.pdbx_strand_id
1 'polypeptide(L)'
;MLLLLDVADIPASGLVFKDTIKIEGFTDPKVSGVKLYVADFQRPITEKLQKDFFNDPTQASVTCARTGPVKLLEAVEPNGEGEEVFSQSRSLFFKSVKVRRVYDKEANTIVYVSYSVRLSKSEDDNKSRFKSTMCTVPLG
;
A
#
# COMPACT_ATOMS: atom_id res chain seq x y z
N MET A 1 -7.58 -3.83 16.38
CA MET A 1 -8.04 -4.43 15.11
C MET A 1 -8.05 -3.33 14.06
N LEU A 2 -7.25 -3.43 12.99
CA LEU A 2 -7.31 -2.51 11.86
C LEU A 2 -8.69 -2.63 11.21
N LEU A 3 -9.46 -1.54 11.21
CA LEU A 3 -10.71 -1.46 10.43
C LEU A 3 -10.32 -1.20 8.98
N LEU A 4 -10.14 -2.27 8.22
CA LEU A 4 -10.00 -2.19 6.77
C LEU A 4 -11.38 -1.99 6.14
N LEU A 5 -11.53 -0.93 5.36
CA LEU A 5 -12.75 -0.60 4.64
C LEU A 5 -12.48 -0.61 3.14
N ASP A 6 -13.26 -1.38 2.40
CA ASP A 6 -13.32 -1.29 0.94
C ASP A 6 -14.05 -0.01 0.56
N VAL A 7 -13.31 0.95 0.02
CA VAL A 7 -13.83 2.30 -0.29
C VAL A 7 -14.44 2.34 -1.69
N ALA A 8 -13.73 1.79 -2.68
CA ALA A 8 -14.19 1.74 -4.06
C ALA A 8 -13.41 0.72 -4.89
N ASP A 9 -14.07 0.16 -5.89
CA ASP A 9 -13.44 -0.56 -7.00
C ASP A 9 -13.73 0.20 -8.30
N ILE A 10 -12.70 0.76 -8.92
CA ILE A 10 -12.82 1.59 -10.12
C ILE A 10 -12.37 0.77 -11.34
N PRO A 11 -13.23 0.51 -12.33
CA PRO A 11 -12.81 -0.11 -13.59
C PRO A 11 -11.79 0.78 -14.32
N ALA A 12 -10.63 0.21 -14.66
CA ALA A 12 -9.51 0.93 -15.27
C ALA A 12 -9.30 0.62 -16.76
N SER A 13 -9.93 -0.43 -17.30
CA SER A 13 -9.86 -0.80 -18.72
C SER A 13 -11.25 -1.03 -19.36
N GLY A 14 -11.31 -0.83 -20.69
CA GLY A 14 -12.54 -0.91 -21.50
C GLY A 14 -12.97 -2.34 -21.85
N LEU A 15 -14.12 -2.50 -22.53
CA LEU A 15 -14.95 -3.70 -22.79
C LEU A 15 -14.30 -5.12 -22.83
N VAL A 16 -13.00 -5.24 -23.11
CA VAL A 16 -12.26 -6.51 -23.28
C VAL A 16 -11.38 -6.86 -22.07
N PHE A 17 -10.85 -5.88 -21.34
CA PHE A 17 -10.00 -6.10 -20.16
C PHE A 17 -10.73 -5.57 -18.92
N LYS A 18 -10.81 -6.35 -17.84
CA LYS A 18 -11.52 -5.94 -16.60
C LYS A 18 -10.57 -5.57 -15.47
N ASP A 19 -9.57 -4.76 -15.75
CA ASP A 19 -8.69 -4.26 -14.71
C ASP A 19 -9.47 -3.32 -13.78
N THR A 20 -9.16 -3.38 -12.49
CA THR A 20 -9.75 -2.50 -11.48
C THR A 20 -8.68 -1.83 -10.64
N ILE A 21 -8.95 -0.62 -10.18
CA ILE A 21 -8.20 0.03 -9.11
C ILE A 21 -9.04 -0.13 -7.86
N LYS A 22 -8.57 -0.94 -6.93
CA LYS A 22 -9.17 -1.10 -5.61
C LYS A 22 -8.63 -0.02 -4.68
N ILE A 23 -9.52 0.67 -3.98
CA ILE A 23 -9.19 1.67 -2.96
C ILE A 23 -9.61 1.12 -1.61
N GLU A 24 -8.63 0.95 -0.73
CA GLU A 24 -8.82 0.44 0.62
C GLU A 24 -8.42 1.50 1.64
N GLY A 25 -9.31 1.77 2.59
CA GLY A 25 -9.10 2.73 3.66
C GLY A 25 -8.85 2.03 4.99
N PHE A 26 -7.90 2.50 5.79
CA PHE A 26 -7.68 2.00 7.15
C PHE A 26 -7.14 3.10 8.08
N THR A 27 -7.28 2.89 9.37
CA THR A 27 -6.73 3.77 10.41
C THR A 27 -5.52 3.15 11.06
N ASP A 28 -4.56 3.98 11.43
CA ASP A 28 -3.39 3.53 12.18
C ASP A 28 -3.75 3.38 13.68
N PRO A 29 -3.53 2.20 14.31
CA PRO A 29 -3.83 2.00 15.73
C PRO A 29 -2.92 2.80 16.67
N LYS A 30 -1.71 3.17 16.25
CA LYS A 30 -0.76 3.96 17.07
C LYS A 30 -0.77 5.45 16.72
N VAL A 31 -1.49 5.88 15.68
CA VAL A 31 -1.56 7.28 15.25
C VAL A 31 -3.02 7.71 15.06
N SER A 32 -3.48 8.60 15.94
CA SER A 32 -4.83 9.19 15.86
C SER A 32 -4.90 10.33 14.85
N GLY A 33 -6.12 10.71 14.45
CA GLY A 33 -6.36 11.87 13.59
C GLY A 33 -5.94 11.71 12.13
N VAL A 34 -5.61 10.49 11.71
CA VAL A 34 -5.26 10.15 10.33
C VAL A 34 -6.02 8.92 9.85
N LYS A 35 -6.45 8.96 8.59
CA LYS A 35 -6.92 7.79 7.83
C LYS A 35 -6.06 7.63 6.59
N LEU A 36 -5.63 6.42 6.34
CA LEU A 36 -4.81 6.06 5.18
C LEU A 36 -5.69 5.45 4.12
N TYR A 37 -5.38 5.74 2.86
CA TYR A 37 -5.99 5.09 1.70
C TYR A 37 -4.90 4.52 0.83
N VAL A 38 -5.03 3.24 0.49
CA VAL A 38 -4.16 2.55 -0.45
C VAL A 38 -4.94 2.28 -1.71
N ALA A 39 -4.41 2.71 -2.85
CA ALA A 39 -4.92 2.33 -4.15
C ALA A 39 -4.00 1.27 -4.75
N ASP A 40 -4.59 0.17 -5.22
CA ASP A 40 -3.87 -0.97 -5.79
C ASP A 40 -4.57 -1.43 -7.07
N PHE A 41 -3.77 -1.71 -8.09
CA PHE A 41 -4.28 -2.19 -9.38
C PHE A 41 -4.46 -3.72 -9.36
N GLN A 42 -5.64 -4.18 -9.76
CA GLN A 42 -6.02 -5.58 -9.79
C GLN A 42 -6.41 -6.01 -11.20
N ARG A 43 -5.83 -7.13 -11.65
CA ARG A 43 -6.28 -7.84 -12.85
C ARG A 43 -7.26 -8.96 -12.51
N PRO A 44 -8.26 -9.21 -13.37
CA PRO A 44 -9.23 -10.28 -13.19
C PRO A 44 -8.56 -11.66 -13.33
N ILE A 45 -9.06 -12.63 -12.54
CA ILE A 45 -8.51 -14.00 -12.48
C ILE A 45 -8.57 -14.71 -13.85
N THR A 46 -9.59 -14.41 -14.66
CA THR A 46 -9.80 -15.02 -15.97
C THR A 46 -8.73 -14.65 -17.01
N GLU A 47 -8.19 -13.43 -16.95
CA GLU A 47 -7.12 -12.98 -17.85
C GLU A 47 -5.74 -13.44 -17.38
N LYS A 48 -5.55 -13.58 -16.06
CA LYS A 48 -4.32 -14.13 -15.46
C LYS A 48 -4.01 -15.56 -15.91
N LEU A 49 -5.02 -16.30 -16.39
CA LEU A 49 -4.88 -17.67 -16.88
C LEU A 49 -4.53 -17.76 -18.38
N GLN A 50 -4.69 -16.67 -19.16
CA GLN A 50 -4.58 -16.68 -20.62
C GLN A 50 -3.33 -16.01 -21.21
N LYS A 51 -2.67 -15.08 -20.51
CA LYS A 51 -1.46 -14.37 -21.01
C LYS A 51 -0.47 -14.03 -19.89
N ASP A 52 0.83 -14.08 -20.24
CA ASP A 52 2.02 -13.66 -19.48
C ASP A 52 1.76 -13.20 -18.04
N PHE A 53 1.70 -14.18 -17.14
CA PHE A 53 1.42 -13.99 -15.72
C PHE A 53 2.51 -13.18 -14.98
N PHE A 54 3.66 -12.98 -15.63
CA PHE A 54 4.84 -12.32 -15.06
C PHE A 54 4.78 -10.79 -15.07
N ASN A 55 3.96 -10.17 -15.92
CA ASN A 55 3.97 -8.72 -16.15
C ASN A 55 2.88 -7.91 -15.42
N ASP A 56 2.22 -8.48 -14.40
CA ASP A 56 1.25 -7.76 -13.56
C ASP A 56 1.86 -6.45 -13.00
N PRO A 57 1.32 -5.26 -13.35
CA PRO A 57 1.92 -3.98 -12.99
C PRO A 57 1.94 -3.83 -11.48
N THR A 58 3.14 -3.61 -10.97
CA THR A 58 3.39 -3.42 -9.54
C THR A 58 3.14 -1.96 -9.18
N GLN A 59 1.89 -1.56 -8.98
CA GLN A 59 1.55 -0.16 -8.72
C GLN A 59 0.58 -0.06 -7.55
N ALA A 60 1.14 0.18 -6.36
CA ALA A 60 0.38 0.55 -5.18
C ALA A 60 0.77 1.95 -4.72
N SER A 61 -0.22 2.78 -4.44
CA SER A 61 -0.03 4.12 -3.87
C SER A 61 -0.68 4.25 -2.50
N VAL A 62 -0.15 5.14 -1.65
CA VAL A 62 -0.75 5.50 -0.36
C VAL A 62 -0.97 7.00 -0.28
N THR A 63 -2.08 7.40 0.32
CA THR A 63 -2.36 8.78 0.68
C THR A 63 -2.88 8.87 2.12
N CYS A 64 -2.65 10.03 2.73
CA CYS A 64 -2.94 10.33 4.11
C CYS A 64 -4.05 11.39 4.16
N ALA A 65 -5.15 11.12 4.86
CA ALA A 65 -6.19 12.10 5.14
C ALA A 65 -6.16 12.45 6.62
N ARG A 66 -5.95 13.74 6.94
CA ARG A 66 -6.07 14.26 8.30
C ARG A 66 -7.55 14.36 8.67
N THR A 67 -7.97 13.63 9.69
CA THR A 67 -9.34 13.60 10.20
C THR A 67 -9.49 14.32 11.53
N GLY A 68 -8.38 14.77 12.13
CA GLY A 68 -8.37 15.53 13.37
C GLY A 68 -6.93 15.87 13.83
N PRO A 69 -6.75 16.22 15.11
CA PRO A 69 -5.42 16.38 15.70
C PRO A 69 -4.62 15.07 15.59
N VAL A 70 -3.39 15.15 15.09
CA VAL A 70 -2.58 13.96 14.80
C VAL A 70 -1.66 13.72 15.99
N LYS A 71 -1.87 12.59 16.69
CA LYS A 71 -1.10 12.25 17.89
C LYS A 71 -0.69 10.79 17.89
N LEU A 72 0.52 10.53 18.38
CA LEU A 72 0.95 9.20 18.77
C LEU A 72 0.13 8.73 19.98
N LEU A 73 -0.55 7.60 19.82
CA LEU A 73 -1.30 6.93 20.89
C LEU A 73 -0.41 5.94 21.67
N GLU A 74 0.64 5.45 21.01
CA GLU A 74 1.64 4.53 21.56
C GLU A 74 3.03 4.96 21.09
N ALA A 75 4.07 4.49 21.79
CA ALA A 75 5.44 4.71 21.36
C ALA A 75 5.67 4.05 19.99
N VAL A 76 6.20 4.85 19.06
CA VAL A 76 6.71 4.38 17.77
C VAL A 76 8.21 4.57 17.83
N GLU A 77 8.94 3.47 17.77
CA GLU A 77 10.40 3.52 17.80
C GLU A 77 10.89 4.18 16.50
N PRO A 78 11.78 5.18 16.56
CA PRO A 78 12.45 5.73 15.39
C PRO A 78 13.52 4.72 14.92
N ASN A 79 13.09 3.53 14.53
CA ASN A 79 13.93 2.56 13.87
C ASN A 79 13.96 2.86 12.37
N GLY A 80 15.12 2.74 11.74
CA GLY A 80 15.29 3.10 10.32
C GLY A 80 14.50 2.22 9.35
N GLU A 81 13.94 1.10 9.83
CA GLU A 81 13.15 0.20 9.01
C GLU A 81 11.66 0.58 8.95
N GLY A 82 11.13 1.23 9.99
CA GLY A 82 9.71 1.52 10.17
C GLY A 82 8.89 0.32 10.66
N GLU A 83 7.62 0.52 10.97
CA GLU A 83 6.69 -0.51 11.42
C GLU A 83 5.67 -0.84 10.32
N GLU A 84 5.42 -2.12 10.02
CA GLU A 84 4.37 -2.51 9.06
C GLU A 84 2.98 -2.21 9.66
N VAL A 85 2.21 -1.36 8.97
CA VAL A 85 0.86 -0.95 9.40
C VAL A 85 -0.24 -1.52 8.51
N PHE A 86 0.12 -1.97 7.30
CA PHE A 86 -0.76 -2.65 6.38
C PHE A 86 0.03 -3.64 5.53
N SER A 87 -0.55 -4.81 5.31
CA SER A 87 0.01 -5.85 4.47
C SER A 87 -1.12 -6.67 3.88
N GLN A 88 -1.16 -6.74 2.56
CA GLN A 88 -2.17 -7.50 1.86
C GLN A 88 -1.53 -8.40 0.82
N SER A 89 -1.73 -9.71 1.02
CA SER A 89 -1.26 -10.74 0.10
C SER A 89 -2.23 -10.91 -1.07
N ARG A 90 -1.69 -11.04 -2.28
CA ARG A 90 -2.41 -11.38 -3.51
C ARG A 90 -1.79 -12.69 -4.04
N SER A 91 -2.51 -13.83 -4.05
CA SER A 91 -2.00 -15.08 -4.66
C SER A 91 -2.20 -15.06 -6.20
N LEU A 92 -1.56 -15.86 -7.07
CA LEU A 92 -0.78 -17.11 -6.97
C LEU A 92 0.75 -16.95 -7.11
N PHE A 93 1.29 -15.74 -7.32
CA PHE A 93 2.73 -15.49 -7.57
C PHE A 93 3.41 -14.70 -6.44
N PHE A 94 2.86 -14.79 -5.23
CA PHE A 94 3.41 -14.17 -4.02
C PHE A 94 3.71 -12.67 -4.18
N LYS A 95 2.71 -11.88 -4.58
CA LYS A 95 2.82 -10.41 -4.58
C LYS A 95 2.08 -9.87 -3.37
N SER A 96 2.69 -8.93 -2.65
CA SER A 96 2.05 -8.29 -1.50
C SER A 96 2.24 -6.78 -1.55
N VAL A 97 1.19 -6.01 -1.28
CA VAL A 97 1.29 -4.57 -1.02
C VAL A 97 1.53 -4.38 0.46
N LYS A 98 2.52 -3.57 0.81
CA LYS A 98 2.86 -3.22 2.18
C LYS A 98 2.81 -1.71 2.35
N VAL A 99 2.40 -1.27 3.53
CA VAL A 99 2.61 0.10 4.02
C VAL A 99 3.38 0.03 5.31
N ARG A 100 4.50 0.77 5.38
CA ARG A 100 5.25 0.97 6.63
C ARG A 100 5.10 2.40 7.12
N ARG A 101 5.05 2.53 8.44
CA ARG A 101 5.09 3.78 9.19
C ARG A 101 6.52 4.02 9.67
N VAL A 102 7.03 5.24 9.49
CA VAL A 102 8.29 5.71 10.06
C VAL A 102 7.99 6.97 10.85
N TYR A 103 8.57 7.07 12.05
CA TYR A 103 8.52 8.31 12.82
C TYR A 103 9.79 9.12 12.59
N ASP A 104 9.64 10.25 11.89
CA ASP A 104 10.67 11.28 11.82
C ASP A 104 10.58 12.17 13.06
N LYS A 105 11.46 11.89 14.03
CA LYS A 105 11.51 12.60 15.31
C LYS A 105 12.00 14.04 15.15
N GLU A 106 12.88 14.31 14.19
CA GLU A 106 13.43 15.66 13.97
C GLU A 106 12.36 16.60 13.41
N ALA A 107 11.58 16.13 12.43
CA ALA A 107 10.48 16.88 11.84
C ALA A 107 9.15 16.72 12.59
N ASN A 108 9.12 15.96 13.69
CA ASN A 108 7.91 15.61 14.45
C ASN A 108 6.77 15.14 13.52
N THR A 109 7.07 14.21 12.60
CA THR A 109 6.21 13.84 11.47
C THR A 109 6.14 12.33 11.31
N ILE A 110 4.96 11.81 11.00
CA ILE A 110 4.78 10.41 10.62
C ILE A 110 4.83 10.29 9.11
N VAL A 111 5.70 9.41 8.63
CA VAL A 111 5.88 9.08 7.22
C VAL A 111 5.27 7.71 6.97
N TYR A 112 4.42 7.59 5.97
CA TYR A 112 3.90 6.32 5.48
C TYR A 112 4.44 6.06 4.09
N VAL A 113 4.99 4.88 3.86
CA VAL A 113 5.52 4.46 2.56
C VAL A 113 4.81 3.20 2.11
N SER A 114 4.21 3.23 0.92
CA SER A 114 3.73 2.04 0.24
C SER A 114 4.80 1.48 -0.67
N TYR A 115 4.87 0.16 -0.74
CA TYR A 115 5.64 -0.55 -1.74
C TYR A 115 5.06 -1.94 -1.93
N SER A 116 5.21 -2.49 -3.13
CA SER A 116 4.85 -3.88 -3.37
C SER A 116 6.10 -4.76 -3.28
N VAL A 117 5.92 -6.00 -2.82
CA VAL A 117 6.95 -7.04 -2.74
C VAL A 117 6.55 -8.17 -3.68
N ARG A 118 7.51 -8.75 -4.41
CA ARG A 118 7.35 -10.00 -5.17
C ARG A 118 8.26 -11.05 -4.52
N LEU A 119 7.76 -12.25 -4.16
CA LEU A 119 8.57 -13.30 -3.54
C LEU A 119 9.17 -14.32 -4.55
N SER A 120 9.19 -14.06 -5.86
CA SER A 120 9.75 -15.00 -6.85
C SER A 120 11.29 -14.97 -6.89
N LYS A 121 11.92 -16.15 -6.78
CA LYS A 121 13.38 -16.40 -6.86
C LYS A 121 13.91 -16.70 -8.28
N SER A 122 13.19 -16.38 -9.34
CA SER A 122 13.67 -16.61 -10.71
C SER A 122 13.85 -15.29 -11.44
N GLU A 123 15.02 -15.22 -12.07
CA GLU A 123 15.58 -14.20 -12.94
C GLU A 123 14.53 -13.55 -13.86
N ASP A 124 14.30 -12.24 -13.68
CA ASP A 124 13.70 -11.38 -14.70
C ASP A 124 14.75 -10.31 -15.03
N ASP A 125 15.24 -10.33 -16.27
CA ASP A 125 16.22 -9.39 -16.85
C ASP A 125 15.71 -7.93 -16.97
N ASN A 126 14.56 -7.60 -16.37
CA ASN A 126 14.02 -6.26 -16.33
C ASN A 126 14.00 -5.74 -14.89
N LYS A 127 15.05 -4.99 -14.56
CA LYS A 127 15.23 -4.09 -13.40
C LYS A 127 13.90 -3.72 -12.72
N SER A 128 13.46 -4.57 -11.79
CA SER A 128 12.22 -4.40 -11.02
C SER A 128 12.38 -3.20 -10.08
N ARG A 129 12.11 -2.00 -10.60
CA ARG A 129 11.93 -0.79 -9.81
C ARG A 129 10.64 -1.00 -9.01
N PHE A 130 10.75 -1.40 -7.75
CA PHE A 130 9.63 -1.35 -6.81
C PHE A 130 9.07 0.06 -6.86
N LYS A 131 7.84 0.22 -7.38
CA LYS A 131 7.18 1.51 -7.31
C LYS A 131 6.75 1.73 -5.88
N SER A 132 7.30 2.77 -5.27
CA SER A 132 6.91 3.24 -3.95
C SER A 132 6.28 4.62 -4.05
N THR A 133 5.37 4.89 -3.13
CA THR A 133 4.85 6.23 -2.90
C THR A 133 4.87 6.49 -1.40
N MET A 134 4.83 7.76 -1.01
CA MET A 134 4.79 8.12 0.39
C MET A 134 3.79 9.24 0.63
N CYS A 135 3.26 9.28 1.84
CA CYS A 135 2.54 10.42 2.37
C CYS A 135 3.03 10.71 3.79
N THR A 136 2.94 11.97 4.20
CA THR A 136 3.43 12.42 5.50
C THR A 136 2.33 13.16 6.24
N VAL A 137 2.32 13.05 7.57
CA VAL A 137 1.43 13.80 8.44
C VAL A 137 2.20 14.35 9.64
N PRO A 138 2.28 15.68 9.81
CA PRO A 138 2.92 16.27 10.99
C PRO A 138 2.10 15.97 12.24
N LEU A 139 2.79 15.71 13.36
CA LEU A 139 2.16 15.59 14.67
C LEU A 139 1.76 16.98 15.19
N GLY A 140 0.57 17.08 15.79
CA GLY A 140 -0.01 18.35 16.24
C GLY A 140 -1.53 18.29 16.37
#